data_AF-A0A9E3D720-F1
#
_entry.id   AF-A0A9E3D720-F1
#
_cell.length_a   1.000
_cell.length_b   1.000
_cell.length_c   1.000
_cell.angle_alpha   90.00
_cell.angle_beta   90.00
_cell.angle_gamma   90.00
#
_symmetry.space_group_name_H-M   'P 1'
#
loop_
_entity.id
_entity.type
_entity.pdbx_description
1 polymer ?
#
loop_
_entity_poly.entity_id
_entity_poly.type
_entity_poly.pdbx_seq_one_letter_code
_entity_poly.pdbx_strand_id
1 'polypeptide(L)' 'MAISAYADDQTTHHYAAIFRQLRKQGTPIPENDMWIAALVLQHNLILHTRDRHFDHLPQLARV' A
#
# COMPACT_ATOMS: atom_id res chain seq x y z
N MET A 1 -22.72 5.82 -9.59
CA MET A 1 -22.45 4.88 -8.48
C MET A 1 -21.08 5.26 -7.92
N ALA A 2 -21.04 6.04 -6.84
CA ALA A 2 -19.79 6.48 -6.23
C ALA A 2 -19.40 5.45 -5.17
N ILE A 3 -18.26 4.79 -5.36
CA ILE A 3 -17.74 3.83 -4.39
C ILE A 3 -16.93 4.64 -3.38
N SER A 4 -17.52 4.92 -2.21
CA SER A 4 -16.79 5.50 -1.09
C SER A 4 -16.13 4.35 -0.33
N ALA A 5 -14.85 4.11 -0.55
CA ALA A 5 -14.07 3.12 0.19
C ALA A 5 -13.75 3.70 1.57
N TYR A 6 -14.43 3.21 2.61
CA TYR A 6 -14.06 3.48 3.99
C TYR A 6 -12.90 2.55 4.35
N ALA A 7 -11.86 3.08 5.02
CA ALA A 7 -10.79 2.27 5.57
C ALA A 7 -11.38 1.33 6.63
N ASP A 8 -11.57 0.06 6.26
CA ASP A 8 -12.07 -0.96 7.15
C ASP A 8 -10.89 -1.57 7.94
N ASP A 9 -11.19 -2.49 8.85
CA ASP A 9 -10.15 -3.19 9.61
C ASP A 9 -9.14 -3.89 8.68
N GLN A 10 -9.55 -4.35 7.50
CA GLN A 10 -8.64 -5.01 6.56
C GLN A 10 -7.63 -4.03 5.96
N THR A 11 -8.04 -2.81 5.60
CA THR A 11 -7.10 -1.76 5.16
C THR A 11 -6.05 -1.48 6.23
N THR A 12 -6.47 -1.43 7.49
CA THR A 12 -5.58 -1.17 8.64
C THR A 12 -4.58 -2.30 8.86
N HIS A 13 -4.99 -3.56 8.64
CA HIS A 13 -4.08 -4.71 8.70
C HIS A 13 -3.01 -4.66 7.61
N HIS A 14 -3.40 -4.33 6.38
CA HIS A 14 -2.44 -4.16 5.27
C HIS A 14 -1.47 -3.00 5.54
N TYR A 15 -1.99 -1.86 6.01
CA TYR A 15 -1.16 -0.73 6.41
C TYR A 15 -0.16 -1.10 7.51
N ALA A 16 -0.61 -1.76 8.58
CA ALA A 16 0.26 -2.18 9.69
C ALA A 16 1.31 -3.21 9.25
N ALA A 17 0.99 -4.08 8.29
CA ALA A 17 1.94 -5.01 7.69
C ALA A 17 3.01 -4.27 6.87
N ILE A 18 2.59 -3.34 6.00
CA ILE A 18 3.47 -2.49 5.19
C ILE A 18 4.39 -1.66 6.11
N PHE A 19 3.83 -0.99 7.11
CA PHE A 19 4.60 -0.17 8.04
C PHE A 19 5.67 -0.99 8.78
N ARG A 20 5.32 -2.18 9.27
CA ARG A 20 6.27 -3.09 9.93
C ARG A 20 7.35 -3.59 8.98
N GLN A 21 7.00 -3.90 7.74
CA GLN A 21 7.96 -4.30 6.71
C GLN A 21 8.96 -3.18 6.43
N LEU A 22 8.48 -1.97 6.11
CA LEU A 22 9.33 -0.83 5.78
C LEU A 22 10.22 -0.42 6.96
N ARG A 23 9.69 -0.49 8.18
CA ARG A 23 10.49 -0.29 9.41
C ARG A 23 11.62 -1.31 9.56
N LYS A 24 11.37 -2.59 9.27
CA LYS A 24 12.42 -3.63 9.30
C LYS A 24 13.44 -3.48 8.18
N GLN A 25 13.03 -2.99 7.02
CA GLN A 25 13.90 -2.76 5.86
C GLN A 25 14.71 -1.47 5.95
N GLY A 26 14.31 -0.53 6.81
CA GLY A 26 14.97 0.77 6.94
C GLY A 26 14.62 1.75 5.80
N THR A 27 13.52 1.51 5.09
CA THR A 27 13.08 2.28 3.91
C THR A 27 11.69 2.85 4.13
N PRO A 28 11.50 3.82 5.05
CA PRO A 28 10.19 4.43 5.24
C PRO A 28 9.76 5.19 3.98
N ILE A 29 8.51 5.02 3.58
CA ILE A 29 7.86 5.78 2.48
C ILE A 29 6.81 6.73 3.08
N PRO A 30 6.37 7.75 2.33
CA PRO A 30 5.30 8.65 2.77
C PRO A 30 4.03 7.91 3.21
N GLU A 31 3.30 8.47 4.18
CA GLU A 31 2.10 7.84 4.72
C GLU A 31 1.01 7.60 3.67
N ASN A 32 0.82 8.54 2.74
CA ASN A 32 -0.11 8.38 1.64
C ASN A 32 0.24 7.18 0.75
N ASP A 33 1.52 6.92 0.49
CA ASP A 33 1.96 5.81 -0.34
C ASP A 33 1.68 4.47 0.37
N MET A 34 1.80 4.44 1.70
CA MET A 34 1.41 3.27 2.49
C MET A 34 -0.10 3.00 2.41
N TRP A 35 -0.94 4.04 2.44
CA TRP A 35 -2.39 3.90 2.27
C TRP A 35 -2.76 3.44 0.85
N ILE A 36 -2.12 3.99 -0.18
CA ILE A 36 -2.30 3.56 -1.58
C ILE A 36 -1.92 2.08 -1.71
N ALA A 37 -0.77 1.69 -1.18
CA ALA A 37 -0.32 0.30 -1.19
C ALA A 37 -1.29 -0.64 -0.46
N ALA A 38 -1.80 -0.22 0.70
CA ALA A 38 -2.77 -1.00 1.47
C ALA A 38 -4.07 -1.24 0.67
N LEU A 39 -4.58 -0.21 0.00
CA LEU A 39 -5.77 -0.31 -0.85
C LEU A 39 -5.53 -1.21 -2.07
N VAL A 40 -4.37 -1.09 -2.72
CA VAL A 40 -4.01 -1.95 -3.86
C VAL A 40 -3.96 -3.41 -3.44
N LEU A 41 -3.38 -3.72 -2.28
CA LEU A 41 -3.33 -5.08 -1.75
C LEU A 41 -4.71 -5.59 -1.35
N GLN A 42 -5.52 -4.79 -0.66
CA GLN A 42 -6.87 -5.16 -0.23
C GLN A 42 -7.77 -5.53 -1.41
N HIS A 43 -7.70 -4.74 -2.50
CA HIS A 43 -8.55 -4.95 -3.68
C HIS A 43 -7.87 -5.77 -4.78
N ASN A 44 -6.66 -6.27 -4.53
CA ASN A 44 -5.86 -7.05 -5.47
C ASN A 44 -5.72 -6.36 -6.86
N LEU A 45 -5.45 -5.06 -6.83
CA LEU A 45 -5.35 -4.19 -8.02
C LEU A 45 -3.92 -4.16 -8.57
N ILE A 46 -3.77 -3.63 -9.78
CA ILE A 46 -2.47 -3.29 -10.37
C ILE A 46 -2.23 -1.79 -10.19
N LEU A 47 -1.12 -1.44 -9.55
CA LEU A 47 -0.71 -0.06 -9.34
C LEU A 47 0.02 0.47 -10.58
N HIS A 48 -0.58 1.43 -11.27
CA HIS A 48 0.09 2.18 -12.34
C HIS A 48 0.76 3.42 -11.76
N THR A 49 2.08 3.36 -11.57
CA THR A 49 2.86 4.48 -11.03
C THR A 49 4.30 4.44 -11.53
N ARG A 50 4.93 5.61 -11.63
CA ARG A 50 6.38 5.75 -11.87
C ARG A 50 7.16 6.04 -10.59
N ASP A 51 6.46 6.09 -9.46
CA ASP A 51 7.08 6.36 -8.18
C ASP A 51 7.90 5.14 -7.70
N ARG A 52 9.14 5.43 -7.30
CA ARG A 52 10.11 4.45 -6.83
C ARG A 52 9.88 4.07 -5.37
N HIS A 53 9.10 4.82 -4.60
CA HIS A 53 8.76 4.44 -3.22
C HIS A 53 8.15 3.02 -3.16
N PHE A 54 7.35 2.65 -4.15
CA PHE A 54 6.72 1.34 -4.24
C PHE A 54 7.68 0.21 -4.64
N ASP A 55 8.93 0.51 -5.04
CA ASP A 55 9.96 -0.52 -5.30
C ASP A 55 10.33 -1.28 -4.01
N HIS A 56 10.09 -0.67 -2.84
CA HIS A 56 10.31 -1.29 -1.54
C HIS A 56 9.18 -2.26 -1.13
N LEU A 57 8.12 -2.38 -1.95
CA LEU A 57 6.94 -3.19 -1.68
C LEU A 57 6.75 -4.25 -2.78
N PRO A 58 7.53 -5.36 -2.75
CA PRO A 58 7.51 -6.40 -3.78
C PRO A 58 6.16 -7.14 -3.90
N GLN A 59 5.30 -7.03 -2.89
CA GLN A 59 3.95 -7.59 -2.92
C GLN A 59 2.97 -6.81 -3.80
N LEU A 60 3.31 -5.60 -4.25
CA LEU A 60 2.45 -4.82 -5.13
C LEU A 60 2.63 -5.25 -6.59
N ALA A 61 1.54 -5.67 -7.22
CA ALA A 61 1.49 -5.79 -8.67
C ALA A 61 1.50 -4.38 -9.28
N ARG A 62 2.48 -4.07 -10.12
CA ARG A 62 2.63 -2.76 -10.75
C ARG A 62 3.07 -2.85 -12.21
N VAL A 63 2.68 -1.85 -12.99
CA VAL A 63 2.99 -1.68 -14.43
C VAL A 63 3.41 -0.25 -14.71
#